data_AF-A0A7G9SHC9-F1
#
_entry.id   AF-A0A7G9SHC9-F1
#
_cell.length_a   1.000
_cell.length_b   1.000
_cell.length_c   1.000
_cell.angle_alpha   90.00
_cell.angle_beta   90.00
_cell.angle_gamma   90.00
#
_symmetry.space_group_name_H-M   'P 1'
#
loop_
_entity.id
_entity.type
_entity.pdbx_description
1 polymer ?
#
loop_
_entity_poly.entity_id
_entity_poly.type
_entity_poly.pdbx_seq_one_letter_code
_entity_poly.pdbx_strand_id
1 'polypeptide(L)' 'MKWITALALGAVLGFIVPLLFGGPNGVWMGSFASWGTIRPHAGSPGLLFSIPIAVGAAIIFRMFFNWHSR' A
#
# COMPACT_ATOMS: atom_id res chain seq x y z
N MET A 1 -1.64 -12.34 -17.28
CA MET A 1 -1.13 -10.96 -17.09
C MET A 1 -1.90 -10.11 -16.06
N LYS A 2 -3.20 -10.36 -15.78
CA LYS A 2 -4.03 -9.55 -14.86
C LYS A 2 -3.57 -9.46 -13.39
N TRP A 3 -2.82 -10.45 -12.89
CA TRP A 3 -2.32 -10.44 -11.50
C TRP A 3 -1.18 -9.43 -11.31
N ILE A 4 -0.25 -9.36 -12.27
CA ILE A 4 0.92 -8.47 -12.19
C ILE A 4 0.46 -7.01 -12.17
N THR A 5 -0.53 -6.66 -12.99
CA THR A 5 -1.10 -5.30 -13.01
C THR A 5 -1.79 -4.95 -11.70
N ALA A 6 -2.56 -5.88 -11.11
CA ALA A 6 -3.20 -5.66 -9.81
C ALA A 6 -2.16 -5.49 -8.69
N LEU A 7 -1.09 -6.30 -8.68
CA LEU A 7 0.03 -6.17 -7.75
C LEU A 7 0.76 -4.83 -7.91
N ALA A 8 1.01 -4.40 -9.15
CA ALA A 8 1.66 -3.13 -9.42
C ALA A 8 0.82 -1.95 -8.94
N LEU A 9 -0.49 -1.94 -9.24
CA LEU A 9 -1.41 -0.90 -8.74
C LEU A 9 -1.52 -0.92 -7.22
N GLY A 10 -1.56 -2.10 -6.61
CA GLY A 10 -1.53 -2.24 -5.16
C GLY A 10 -0.27 -1.64 -4.56
N ALA A 11 0.91 -2.01 -5.07
CA ALA A 11 2.17 -1.46 -4.61
C ALA A 11 2.23 0.07 -4.73
N VAL A 12 1.75 0.63 -5.84
CA VAL A 12 1.67 2.09 -6.02
C VAL A 12 0.81 2.73 -4.93
N LEU A 13 -0.36 2.17 -4.62
CA LEU A 13 -1.20 2.67 -3.52
C LEU A 13 -0.54 2.49 -2.15
N GLY A 14 0.20 1.40 -1.94
CA GLY A 14 0.99 1.17 -0.73
C GLY A 14 2.02 2.25 -0.44
N PHE A 15 2.55 2.92 -1.47
CA PHE A 15 3.41 4.10 -1.34
C PHE A 15 2.60 5.40 -1.19
N ILE A 16 1.63 5.62 -2.08
CA ILE A 16 0.95 6.90 -2.18
C ILE A 16 0.08 7.19 -0.97
N VAL A 17 -0.68 6.21 -0.47
CA VAL A 17 -1.67 6.46 0.59
C VAL A 17 -0.99 6.94 1.87
N PRO A 18 0.05 6.26 2.42
CA PRO A 18 0.75 6.78 3.59
C PRO A 18 1.37 8.16 3.40
N LEU A 19 1.84 8.48 2.19
CA LEU A 19 2.37 9.80 1.85
C LEU A 19 1.28 10.89 1.90
N LEU A 20 0.10 10.63 1.34
CA LEU A 20 -1.03 11.57 1.36
C LEU A 20 -1.58 11.81 2.77
N PHE A 21 -1.50 10.80 3.65
CA PHE A 21 -1.99 10.89 5.02
C PHE A 21 -0.91 11.29 6.04
N GLY A 22 0.00 12.19 5.63
CA GLY A 22 0.98 12.84 6.50
C GLY A 22 2.39 12.23 6.48
N GLY A 23 2.70 11.39 5.49
CA GLY A 23 4.05 10.88 5.29
C GLY A 23 4.57 10.06 6.48
N PRO A 24 5.88 10.06 6.74
CA PRO A 24 6.50 9.24 7.79
C PRO A 24 5.95 9.47 9.21
N ASN A 25 5.40 10.65 9.47
CA ASN A 25 4.84 11.07 10.76
C ASN A 25 3.32 11.28 10.71
N GLY A 26 2.65 10.61 9.78
CA GLY A 26 1.23 10.82 9.48
C GLY A 26 0.27 10.30 10.54
N VAL A 27 -1.01 10.69 10.40
CA VAL A 27 -2.11 10.28 11.30
C VAL A 27 -2.31 8.76 11.38
N TRP A 28 -1.89 8.03 10.35
CA TRP A 28 -1.90 6.56 10.33
C TRP A 28 -0.93 5.93 11.33
N MET A 29 0.05 6.69 11.88
CA MET A 29 0.96 6.18 12.91
C MET A 29 0.26 5.79 14.21
N GLY A 30 -0.82 6.50 14.56
CA GLY A 30 -1.56 6.25 15.80
C GLY A 30 -2.58 5.12 15.69
N SER A 31 -2.68 4.47 14.52
CA SER A 31 -3.70 3.47 14.25
C SER A 31 -3.10 2.12 13.88
N PHE A 32 -3.98 1.12 13.72
CA PHE A 32 -3.61 -0.22 13.27
C PHE A 32 -2.90 -0.21 11.90
N ALA A 33 -3.05 0.84 11.10
CA ALA A 33 -2.35 0.99 9.82
C ALA A 33 -0.82 1.05 9.98
N SER A 34 -0.30 1.44 11.16
CA SER A 34 1.12 1.41 11.45
C SER A 34 1.71 0.00 11.54
N TRP A 35 0.93 -1.02 11.93
CA TRP A 35 1.46 -2.37 12.22
C TRP A 35 1.96 -3.16 11.01
N GLY A 36 1.66 -2.70 9.79
CA GLY A 36 2.17 -3.31 8.55
C GLY A 36 2.83 -2.30 7.61
N THR A 37 3.10 -1.08 8.09
CA THR A 37 3.69 -0.02 7.26
C THR A 37 5.17 0.12 7.59
N ILE A 38 6.01 -0.17 6.60
CA ILE A 38 7.45 0.10 6.63
C ILE A 38 7.62 1.62 6.52
N ARG A 39 8.46 2.22 7.37
CA ARG A 39 8.73 3.66 7.33
C ARG A 39 10.20 3.96 7.64
N PRO A 40 10.73 5.10 7.13
CA PRO A 40 12.02 5.59 7.59
C PRO A 40 11.99 5.90 9.08
N HIS A 41 13.11 5.61 9.74
CA HIS A 41 13.33 5.86 11.15
C HIS A 41 14.64 6.62 11.34
N ALA A 42 14.77 7.33 12.48
CA ALA A 42 16.02 8.01 12.79
C ALA A 42 17.18 6.99 12.79
N GLY A 43 18.16 7.20 11.92
CA GLY A 43 19.29 6.27 11.71
C GLY A 43 19.08 5.18 10.65
N SER A 44 17.89 5.07 10.04
CA SER A 44 17.61 4.14 8.94
C SER A 44 16.77 4.82 7.84
N PRO A 45 17.40 5.26 6.73
CA PRO A 45 16.70 5.86 5.60
C PRO A 45 15.95 4.77 4.80
N GLY A 46 14.82 4.31 5.34
CA GLY A 46 13.90 3.39 4.68
C GLY A 46 12.88 4.10 3.79
N LEU A 47 12.21 3.33 2.93
CA LEU A 47 11.08 3.83 2.14
C LEU A 47 9.77 3.67 2.91
N LEU A 48 8.85 4.63 2.74
CA LEU A 48 7.53 4.57 3.32
C LEU A 48 6.62 3.68 2.46
N PHE A 49 6.24 2.50 2.96
CA PHE A 49 5.44 1.53 2.21
C PHE A 49 4.48 0.76 3.12
N SER A 50 3.19 0.81 2.82
CA SER A 50 2.17 0.08 3.56
C SER A 50 1.84 -1.25 2.90
N ILE A 51 2.29 -2.35 3.52
CA ILE A 51 2.02 -3.71 3.05
C ILE A 51 0.51 -4.03 3.08
N PRO A 52 -0.26 -3.69 4.15
CA PRO A 52 -1.70 -3.93 4.17
C PRO A 52 -2.43 -3.24 3.03
N ILE A 53 -2.08 -1.98 2.73
CA ILE A 53 -2.68 -1.22 1.62
C ILE A 53 -2.30 -1.86 0.29
N ALA A 54 -1.02 -2.23 0.11
CA ALA A 54 -0.57 -2.83 -1.13
C ALA A 54 -1.26 -4.16 -1.44
N VAL A 55 -1.34 -5.05 -0.45
CA VAL A 55 -1.99 -6.36 -0.61
C VAL A 55 -3.50 -6.21 -0.75
N GLY A 56 -4.13 -5.39 0.11
CA GLY A 56 -5.58 -5.15 0.06
C GLY A 56 -6.02 -4.55 -1.26
N ALA A 57 -5.32 -3.51 -1.74
CA ALA A 57 -5.58 -2.90 -3.03
C ALA A 57 -5.35 -3.87 -4.19
N ALA A 58 -4.28 -4.66 -4.15
CA ALA A 58 -4.03 -5.66 -5.20
C ALA A 58 -5.14 -6.71 -5.27
N ILE A 59 -5.66 -7.17 -4.13
CA ILE A 59 -6.78 -8.11 -4.07
C ILE A 59 -8.06 -7.45 -4.60
N ILE A 60 -8.37 -6.22 -4.17
CA ILE A 60 -9.56 -5.48 -4.63
C ILE A 60 -9.49 -5.25 -6.14
N PHE A 61 -8.37 -4.73 -6.65
CA PHE A 61 -8.17 -4.53 -8.07
C PHE A 61 -8.24 -5.84 -8.83
N ARG A 62 -7.72 -6.93 -8.24
CA ARG A 62 -7.90 -8.24 -8.85
C ARG A 62 -9.37 -8.60 -8.93
N MET A 63 -10.16 -8.49 -7.86
CA MET A 63 -11.57 -8.85 -7.88
C MET A 63 -12.36 -7.99 -8.87
N PHE A 64 -12.10 -6.67 -8.88
CA PHE A 64 -12.77 -5.71 -9.75
C PHE A 64 -12.39 -5.90 -11.23
N PHE A 65 -11.10 -6.07 -11.55
CA PHE A 65 -10.64 -6.25 -12.94
C PHE A 65 -10.68 -7.71 -13.43
N ASN A 66 -10.84 -8.71 -12.55
CA ASN A 66 -11.21 -10.08 -12.97
C ASN A 66 -12.70 -10.21 -13.28
N TRP A 67 -13.54 -9.20 -13.01
CA TRP A 67 -14.98 -9.28 -13.27
C TRP A 67 -15.35 -9.42 -14.75
N HIS A 68 -14.41 -9.20 -15.68
CA HIS A 68 -14.59 -9.47 -17.11
C HIS A 68 -13.56 -10.49 -17.65
N SER A 69 -13.70 -11.75 -17.22
CA SER A 69 -13.36 -12.86 -18.12
C SER A 69 -14.62 -13.67 -18.37
N ARG A 70 -15.25 -13.39 -19.51
CA ARG A 70 -15.69 -14.49 -20.36
C ARG A 70 -14.45 -15.11 -21.02
#